data_AF-A0A7V0QZS5-F1
#
_entry.id   AF-A0A7V0QZS5-F1
#
_cell.length_a   1.000
_cell.length_b   1.000
_cell.length_c   1.000
_cell.angle_alpha   90.00
_cell.angle_beta   90.00
_cell.angle_gamma   90.00
#
_symmetry.space_group_name_H-M   'P 1'
#
loop_
_entity.id
_entity.type
_entity.pdbx_description
1 polymer ?
#
loop_
_entity_poly.entity_id
_entity_poly.type
_entity_poly.pdbx_seq_one_letter_code
_entity_poly.pdbx_strand_id
1 'polypeptide(L)' 'MEFITVFITAPGEQEAGKIALKLVEEKLAGCVNIVNNIRSVYRWKGRIEDDHEVLMILKTRRELFERLKERVVELHSYD' A
#
# COMPACT_ATOMS: atom_id res chain seq x y z
N MET A 1 3.01 23.38 0.34
CA MET A 1 2.66 22.06 -0.22
C MET A 1 3.51 21.04 0.52
N GLU A 2 2.89 20.19 1.34
CA GLU A 2 3.59 19.19 2.14
C GLU A 2 3.49 17.82 1.46
N PHE A 3 4.62 17.13 1.33
CA PHE A 3 4.71 15.80 0.75
C PHE A 3 4.94 14.76 1.83
N ILE A 4 4.32 13.61 1.66
CA ILE A 4 4.45 12.46 2.54
C ILE A 4 4.81 11.21 1.74
N THR A 5 5.42 10.25 2.43
CA THR A 5 5.58 8.89 1.91
C THR A 5 4.65 7.96 2.66
N VAL A 6 3.88 7.16 1.94
CA VAL A 6 2.94 6.19 2.50
C VAL A 6 3.45 4.79 2.19
N PHE A 7 3.43 3.92 3.19
CA PHE A 7 3.89 2.54 3.11
C PHE A 7 2.65 1.65 3.20
N ILE A 8 2.50 0.74 2.24
CA ILE A 8 1.37 -0.19 2.16
C ILE A 8 1.95 -1.55 1.80
N THR A 9 1.57 -2.61 2.51
CA THR A 9 1.87 -3.99 2.12
C THR A 9 0.66 -4.61 1.44
N ALA A 10 0.89 -5.62 0.60
CA ALA A 10 -0.16 -6.42 -0.04
C ALA A 10 0.28 -7.90 -0.13
N PRO A 11 -0.65 -8.87 -0.16
CA PRO A 11 -0.33 -10.31 -0.18
C PRO A 11 0.39 -10.77 -1.45
N GLY A 12 0.42 -9.97 -2.52
CA GLY A 12 1.05 -10.38 -3.77
C GLY A 12 1.25 -9.26 -4.79
N GLU A 13 2.11 -9.53 -5.77
CA GLU A 13 2.54 -8.57 -6.79
C GLU A 13 1.39 -8.12 -7.70
N GLN A 14 0.46 -9.03 -8.03
CA GLN A 14 -0.69 -8.69 -8.87
C GLN A 14 -1.60 -7.64 -8.22
N GLU A 15 -1.90 -7.80 -6.93
CA GLU A 15 -2.71 -6.84 -6.16
C GLU A 15 -1.96 -5.53 -5.95
N ALA A 16 -0.68 -5.60 -5.55
CA ALA A 16 0.16 -4.42 -5.42
C ALA A 16 0.23 -3.60 -6.72
N GLY A 17 0.40 -4.27 -7.86
CA GLY A 17 0.41 -3.65 -9.18
C GLY A 17 -0.92 -2.97 -9.52
N LYS A 18 -2.05 -3.64 -9.24
CA LYS A 18 -3.40 -3.08 -9.45
C LYS A 18 -3.61 -1.82 -8.62
N ILE A 19 -3.27 -1.86 -7.33
CA ILE A 19 -3.38 -0.70 -6.41
C ILE A 19 -2.48 0.43 -6.89
N ALA A 20 -1.21 0.15 -7.17
CA ALA A 20 -0.23 1.15 -7.61
C ALA A 20 -0.67 1.88 -8.88
N LEU A 21 -1.11 1.13 -9.91
CA LEU A 21 -1.63 1.70 -11.15
C LEU A 21 -2.84 2.59 -10.88
N LYS A 22 -3.80 2.10 -10.09
CA LYS A 22 -5.04 2.83 -9.85
C LYS A 22 -4.82 4.15 -9.11
N LEU A 23 -3.95 4.16 -8.11
CA LEU A 23 -3.64 5.37 -7.34
C LEU A 23 -2.92 6.43 -8.18
N VAL A 24 -2.08 6.03 -9.13
CA VAL A 24 -1.43 6.96 -10.06
C VAL A 24 -2.41 7.46 -11.11
N GLU A 25 -3.22 6.59 -11.72
CA GLU A 25 -4.27 6.95 -12.67
C GLU A 25 -5.26 7.98 -12.10
N GLU A 26 -5.68 7.78 -10.84
CA GLU A 26 -6.62 8.67 -10.14
C GLU A 26 -5.94 9.92 -9.54
N LYS A 27 -4.63 10.11 -9.77
CA LYS A 27 -3.81 11.22 -9.24
C LYS A 27 -3.81 11.33 -7.72
N LEU A 28 -3.99 10.19 -7.03
CA LEU A 28 -3.89 10.09 -5.58
C LEU A 28 -2.45 9.89 -5.12
N ALA A 29 -1.59 9.32 -5.97
CA ALA A 29 -0.14 9.25 -5.77
C ALA A 29 0.59 9.77 -7.02
N GLY A 30 1.74 10.40 -6.82
CA GLY A 30 2.61 10.83 -7.93
C GLY A 30 3.45 9.67 -8.49
N CYS A 31 3.88 8.75 -7.62
CA CYS A 31 4.52 7.50 -8.00
C CYS A 31 4.41 6.46 -6.89
N VAL A 32 4.61 5.20 -7.26
CA VAL A 32 4.65 4.05 -6.34
C VAL A 32 5.85 3.18 -6.72
N ASN A 33 6.72 2.88 -5.76
CA ASN A 33 7.74 1.85 -5.94
C ASN A 33 7.21 0.54 -5.36
N ILE A 34 7.43 -0.57 -6.06
CA ILE A 34 7.02 -1.91 -5.63
C ILE A 34 8.28 -2.70 -5.28
N VAL A 35 8.34 -3.23 -4.05
CA VAL A 35 9.43 -4.06 -3.53
C VAL A 35 8.86 -5.44 -3.24
N ASN A 36 9.19 -6.39 -4.10
CA ASN A 36 8.72 -7.77 -4.02
C ASN A 36 9.47 -8.57 -2.94
N ASN A 37 8.87 -9.68 -2.50
CA ASN A 37 9.48 -10.68 -1.61
C ASN A 37 9.92 -10.13 -0.24
N ILE A 38 9.13 -9.25 0.37
CA ILE A 38 9.35 -8.87 1.76
C ILE A 38 8.77 -9.94 2.70
N ARG A 39 9.22 -9.93 3.95
CA ARG A 39 8.62 -10.69 5.05
C ARG A 39 8.03 -9.74 6.06
N SER A 40 6.78 -9.99 6.44
CA SER A 40 6.08 -9.23 7.46
C SER A 40 5.85 -10.12 8.67
N VAL A 41 6.45 -9.72 9.79
CA VAL A 41 6.33 -10.44 11.06
C VAL A 41 5.47 -9.62 12.01
N TYR A 42 4.34 -10.15 12.42
CA TYR A 42 3.34 -9.42 13.20
C TYR A 42 2.58 -10.34 14.17
N ARG A 43 1.78 -9.75 15.06
CA ARG A 43 0.94 -10.50 15.99
C ARG A 43 -0.51 -10.46 15.55
N TRP A 44 -1.11 -11.62 15.32
CA TRP A 44 -2.52 -11.76 14.96
C TRP A 44 -3.18 -12.86 15.78
N LYS A 45 -4.37 -12.59 16.33
CA LYS A 45 -5.14 -13.54 17.16
C LYS A 45 -4.30 -14.27 18.22
N GLY A 46 -3.34 -13.55 18.83
CA GLY A 46 -2.44 -14.06 19.88
C GLY A 46 -1.19 -14.80 19.39
N ARG A 47 -1.06 -15.09 18.09
CA ARG A 47 0.08 -15.80 17.49
C ARG A 47 1.01 -14.82 16.77
N ILE A 48 2.28 -15.22 16.62
CA ILE A 48 3.21 -14.53 15.73
C ILE A 48 3.03 -15.14 14.34
N GLU A 49 2.69 -14.29 13.39
CA GLU A 49 2.59 -14.62 11.97
C GLU A 49 3.85 -14.11 11.24
N ASP A 50 4.19 -14.76 10.14
CA ASP A 50 5.37 -14.48 9.32
C ASP A 50 5.01 -14.73 7.85
N ASP A 51 4.53 -13.67 7.21
CA ASP A 51 3.95 -13.74 5.87
C ASP A 51 4.87 -13.13 4.81
N HIS A 52 4.79 -13.70 3.61
CA HIS A 52 5.39 -13.09 2.43
C HIS A 52 4.46 -12.02 1.86
N GLU A 53 4.99 -10.82 1.65
CA GLU A 53 4.23 -9.69 1.14
C GLU A 53 5.02 -8.91 0.08
N VAL A 54 4.35 -7.92 -0.50
CA VAL A 54 4.93 -6.91 -1.39
C VAL A 54 4.77 -5.54 -0.75
N LEU A 55 5.85 -4.77 -0.65
CA LEU A 55 5.82 -3.40 -0.12
C LEU A 55 5.65 -2.38 -1.25
N MET A 56 4.66 -1.51 -1.11
CA MET A 56 4.45 -0.32 -1.93
C MET A 56 4.90 0.93 -1.18
N ILE A 57 5.75 1.74 -1.82
CA ILE A 57 6.25 3.02 -1.29
C ILE A 57 5.74 4.18 -2.17
N LEU A 58 4.68 4.83 -1.70
CA LEU A 58 3.93 5.85 -2.44
C LEU A 58 4.42 7.24 -2.06
N LYS A 59 4.50 8.15 -3.03
CA LYS A 59 4.81 9.57 -2.80
C LYS A 59 3.56 10.37 -3.13
N THR A 60 3.05 11.13 -2.18
CA THR A 60 1.83 11.93 -2.35
C THR A 60 1.90 13.25 -1.59
N ARG A 61 0.88 14.10 -1.76
CA ARG A 61 0.66 15.31 -0.97
C ARG A 61 -0.15 14.97 0.27
N ARG A 62 0.16 15.60 1.42
CA ARG A 62 -0.56 15.35 2.68
C ARG A 62 -2.08 15.53 2.54
N GLU A 63 -2.52 16.54 1.79
CA GLU A 63 -3.94 16.84 1.56
C GLU A 63 -4.73 15.72 0.84
N LEU A 64 -4.03 14.80 0.16
CA LEU A 64 -4.65 13.67 -0.56
C LEU A 64 -4.75 12.41 0.30
N PHE A 65 -4.16 12.40 1.49
CA PHE A 65 -3.99 11.17 2.28
C PHE A 65 -5.31 10.48 2.61
N GLU A 66 -6.34 11.21 3.04
CA GLU A 66 -7.63 10.61 3.41
C GLU A 66 -8.30 9.92 2.21
N ARG A 67 -8.32 10.57 1.05
CA ARG A 67 -8.85 9.99 -0.20
C ARG A 67 -8.03 8.82 -0.70
N LEU A 68 -6.70 8.89 -0.58
CA LEU A 68 -5.80 7.78 -0.90
C LEU A 68 -6.09 6.57 0.00
N LYS A 69 -6.24 6.79 1.30
CA LYS A 69 -6.53 5.73 2.29
C LYS A 69 -7.85 5.04 1.98
N GLU A 70 -8.92 5.79 1.79
CA GLU A 70 -10.24 5.25 1.42
C GLU A 70 -10.14 4.38 0.16
N ARG A 71 -9.44 4.89 -0.86
CA ARG A 71 -9.27 4.17 -2.11
C ARG A 71 -8.45 2.88 -1.96
N VAL A 72 -7.41 2.91 -1.14
CA VAL A 72 -6.63 1.70 -0.83
C VAL A 72 -7.52 0.67 -0.17
N VAL A 73 -8.30 1.04 0.85
CA VAL A 73 -9.22 0.12 1.55
C VAL A 73 -10.23 -0.52 0.58
N GLU A 74 -10.76 0.23 -0.38
CA GLU A 74 -11.67 -0.31 -1.40
C GLU A 74 -11.02 -1.32 -2.36
N LEU A 75 -9.71 -1.20 -2.59
CA LEU A 75 -8.98 -2.01 -3.57
C LEU A 75 -8.25 -3.20 -2.94
N HIS A 76 -7.99 -3.14 -1.63
CA HIS A 76 -7.15 -4.06 -0.90
C HIS A 76 -7.96 -5.26 -0.38
N SER A 77 -7.37 -6.45 -0.43
CA SER A 77 -8.00 -7.70 0.00
C SER A 77 -8.05 -7.91 1.52
N TYR A 78 -7.15 -7.25 2.26
CA TYR A 78 -7.20 -7.20 3.73
C TYR A 78 -8.17 -6.13 4.22
N ASP A 79 -8.83 -6.44 5.35
CA ASP A 79 -9.76 -5.57 6.08
C ASP A 79 -9.05 -4.46 6.89
#